data_AF-A0A1W9U8S5-F1
#
_entry.id   AF-A0A1W9U8S5-F1
#
_cell.length_a   1.000
_cell.length_b   1.000
_cell.length_c   1.000
_cell.angle_alpha   90.00
_cell.angle_beta   90.00
_cell.angle_gamma   90.00
#
_symmetry.space_group_name_H-M   'P 1'
#
loop_
_entity.id
_entity.type
_entity.pdbx_description
1 polymer ?
#
loop_
_entity_poly.entity_id
_entity_poly.type
_entity_poly.pdbx_seq_one_letter_code
_entity_poly.pdbx_strand_id
1 'polypeptide(L)'
;MQRHAECFFDYVIKACDIETGDVIVTSGLGRAFPKGLYLGTVKRIDDSPDKLFKDVVVVSSVDFSKLEEILVILRPGFIPGEQIND
;
A
#
# COMPACT_ATOMS: atom_id res chain seq x y z
N MET A 1 23.59 -1.94 5.25
CA MET A 1 22.72 -2.74 4.36
C MET A 1 21.28 -2.37 4.70
N GLN A 2 20.65 -1.52 3.89
CA GLN A 2 19.33 -0.94 4.18
C GLN A 2 18.27 -2.04 4.02
N ARG A 3 17.61 -2.45 5.12
CA ARG A 3 16.48 -3.39 5.06
C ARG A 3 15.23 -2.61 4.70
N HIS A 4 14.81 -2.67 3.43
CA HIS A 4 13.51 -2.14 3.04
C HIS A 4 12.41 -3.10 3.50
N ALA A 5 11.33 -2.56 4.05
CA ALA A 5 10.12 -3.32 4.32
C ALA A 5 9.47 -3.72 2.99
N GLU A 6 9.12 -4.99 2.85
CA GLU A 6 8.35 -5.49 1.70
C GLU A 6 6.88 -5.56 2.09
N CYS A 7 6.01 -5.22 1.14
CA CYS A 7 4.56 -5.43 1.25
C CYS A 7 4.05 -6.25 0.07
N PHE A 8 2.94 -6.94 0.29
CA PHE A 8 2.26 -7.74 -0.72
C PHE A 8 1.08 -6.95 -1.29
N PHE A 9 0.97 -6.91 -2.62
CA PHE A 9 -0.14 -6.28 -3.32
C PHE A 9 -1.06 -7.37 -3.86
N ASP A 10 -2.05 -7.72 -3.04
CA ASP A 10 -2.94 -8.86 -3.29
C ASP A 10 -4.03 -8.55 -4.33
N TYR A 11 -4.64 -9.61 -4.86
CA TYR A 11 -5.79 -9.58 -5.77
C TYR A 11 -5.54 -8.89 -7.12
N VAL A 12 -4.28 -8.80 -7.55
CA VAL A 12 -3.95 -8.32 -8.89
C VAL A 12 -4.40 -9.35 -9.92
N ILE A 13 -5.43 -9.01 -10.69
CA ILE A 13 -5.99 -9.90 -11.72
C ILE A 13 -4.97 -10.17 -12.84
N LYS A 14 -5.05 -11.35 -13.45
CA LYS A 14 -4.14 -11.78 -14.55
C LYS A 14 -4.07 -10.77 -15.71
N ALA A 15 -5.18 -10.15 -16.06
CA ALA A 15 -5.28 -9.17 -17.14
C ALA A 15 -4.73 -7.78 -16.78
N CYS A 16 -4.37 -7.52 -15.52
CA CYS A 16 -3.82 -6.22 -15.13
C CYS A 16 -2.45 -6.04 -15.78
N ASP A 17 -2.29 -4.92 -16.48
CA ASP A 17 -1.01 -4.46 -16.98
C ASP A 17 -0.22 -3.89 -15.78
N ILE A 18 0.73 -4.68 -15.28
CA ILE A 18 1.58 -4.35 -14.15
C ILE A 18 2.98 -4.87 -14.42
N GLU A 19 3.97 -4.02 -14.16
CA GLU A 19 5.37 -4.28 -14.44
C GLU A 19 6.25 -3.99 -13.22
N THR A 20 7.43 -4.60 -13.19
CA THR A 20 8.46 -4.23 -12.20
C THR A 20 8.89 -2.79 -12.41
N GLY A 21 8.94 -1.99 -11.34
CA GLY A 21 9.18 -0.55 -11.44
C GLY A 21 7.91 0.30 -11.35
N ASP A 22 6.72 -0.30 -11.44
CA ASP A 22 5.47 0.44 -11.29
C ASP A 22 5.31 1.03 -9.89
N VAL A 23 4.73 2.22 -9.85
CA VAL A 23 4.45 2.97 -8.62
C VAL A 23 3.09 2.56 -8.06
N ILE A 24 3.07 2.20 -6.78
CA ILE A 24 1.83 1.88 -6.06
C ILE A 24 1.40 3.07 -5.22
N VAL A 25 0.13 3.44 -5.35
CA VAL A 25 -0.52 4.53 -4.60
C VAL A 25 -1.86 4.12 -4.01
N THR A 26 -2.31 4.81 -2.96
CA THR A 26 -3.65 4.59 -2.41
C THR A 26 -4.75 4.98 -3.42
N SER A 27 -5.78 4.13 -3.56
CA SER A 27 -6.88 4.37 -4.52
C SER A 27 -7.94 5.35 -4.01
N GLY A 28 -8.13 5.43 -2.69
CA GLY A 28 -9.21 6.17 -2.04
C GLY A 28 -10.57 5.44 -1.99
N LEU A 29 -10.69 4.24 -2.57
CA LEU A 29 -11.99 3.56 -2.75
C LEU A 29 -12.65 3.06 -1.45
N GLY A 30 -11.89 2.85 -0.37
CA GLY A 30 -12.42 2.43 0.93
C GLY A 30 -12.74 3.56 1.90
N ARG A 31 -12.57 4.83 1.49
CA ARG A 31 -12.66 6.03 2.37
C ARG A 31 -11.79 5.98 3.62
N ALA A 32 -10.82 5.08 3.69
CA ALA A 32 -9.86 4.96 4.79
C ALA A 32 -8.66 5.90 4.61
N PHE A 33 -8.18 6.04 3.37
CA PHE A 33 -7.05 6.89 3.00
C PHE A 33 -7.45 7.84 1.87
N PRO A 34 -6.87 9.04 1.79
CA PRO A 34 -6.99 9.87 0.59
C PRO A 34 -6.35 9.14 -0.60
N LYS A 35 -6.79 9.47 -1.81
CA LYS A 35 -6.22 8.93 -3.05
C LYS A 35 -4.84 9.54 -3.31
N GLY A 36 -3.90 8.74 -3.82
CA GLY A 36 -2.63 9.21 -4.36
C GLY A 36 -1.46 9.22 -3.39
N LEU A 37 -1.58 8.67 -2.17
CA LEU A 37 -0.43 8.53 -1.28
C LEU A 37 0.53 7.47 -1.80
N TYR A 38 1.80 7.81 -1.93
CA TYR A 38 2.86 6.93 -2.41
C TYR A 38 3.19 5.83 -1.39
N LEU A 39 3.14 4.58 -1.83
CA LEU A 39 3.46 3.41 -0.99
C LEU A 39 4.84 2.84 -1.30
N GLY A 40 5.22 2.79 -2.57
CA GLY A 40 6.43 2.11 -3.00
C GLY A 40 6.39 1.68 -4.45
N THR A 41 7.29 0.76 -4.80
CA THR A 41 7.52 0.33 -6.18
C THR A 41 7.45 -1.19 -6.30
N VAL A 42 6.85 -1.69 -7.38
CA VAL A 42 6.81 -3.14 -7.66
C VAL A 42 8.23 -3.67 -7.82
N LYS A 43 8.58 -4.64 -6.98
CA LYS A 43 9.89 -5.32 -7.01
C LYS A 43 9.84 -6.62 -7.80
N ARG A 44 8.78 -7.40 -7.63
CA ARG A 44 8.65 -8.74 -8.23
C ARG A 44 7.19 -9.07 -8.48
N ILE A 45 6.93 -9.73 -9.59
CA ILE A 45 5.63 -10.27 -9.97
C ILE A 45 5.84 -11.77 -10.23
N ASP A 46 5.02 -12.61 -9.60
CA ASP A 46 4.91 -14.04 -9.90
C ASP A 46 3.53 -14.29 -10.53
N ASP A 47 3.54 -14.70 -11.79
CA ASP A 47 2.34 -15.03 -12.56
C ASP A 47 2.24 -16.54 -12.79
N SER A 48 2.07 -17.29 -11.70
CA SER A 48 1.86 -18.74 -11.75
C SER A 48 0.54 -19.10 -12.45
N PRO A 49 0.54 -20.05 -13.42
CA PRO A 49 -0.66 -20.45 -14.15
C PRO A 49 -1.72 -21.12 -13.27
N ASP A 50 -1.33 -21.69 -12.13
CA ASP A 50 -2.23 -22.40 -11.21
C ASP A 50 -2.96 -21.45 -10.22
N LYS A 51 -2.65 -20.15 -10.26
CA LYS A 51 -3.23 -19.14 -9.37
C LYS A 51 -4.25 -18.26 -10.09
N LEU A 52 -5.26 -17.78 -9.34
CA LEU A 52 -6.27 -16.83 -9.85
C LEU A 52 -5.74 -15.39 -9.98
N PHE A 53 -4.79 -15.00 -9.12
CA PHE A 53 -4.19 -13.67 -9.08
C PHE A 53 -2.68 -13.76 -9.30
N LYS A 54 -2.05 -12.63 -9.61
CA LYS A 54 -0.59 -12.47 -9.60
C LYS A 54 -0.15 -12.24 -8.15
N ASP A 55 0.95 -12.87 -7.72
CA ASP A 55 1.58 -12.47 -6.45
C ASP A 55 2.52 -11.30 -6.74
N VAL A 56 2.26 -10.16 -6.12
CA VAL A 56 3.03 -8.95 -6.37
C VAL A 56 3.71 -8.49 -5.08
N VAL A 57 5.04 -8.37 -5.13
CA VAL A 57 5.85 -7.86 -4.04
C VAL A 57 6.26 -6.43 -4.35
N VAL A 58 6.02 -5.54 -3.39
CA VAL A 58 6.30 -4.11 -3.47
C VAL A 58 7.34 -3.77 -2.41
N VAL A 59 8.34 -2.99 -2.81
CA VAL A 59 9.27 -2.39 -1.86
C VAL A 59 8.66 -1.11 -1.35
N SER A 60 8.47 -1.01 -0.03
CA SER A 60 7.98 0.22 0.57
C SER A 60 8.98 1.36 0.38
N SER A 61 8.45 2.54 0.10
CA SER A 61 9.23 3.78 0.05
C SER A 61 9.70 4.25 1.43
N VAL A 62 9.13 3.70 2.51
CA VAL A 62 9.41 4.10 3.89
C VAL A 62 10.41 3.15 4.52
N ASP A 63 11.52 3.69 5.03
CA ASP A 63 12.39 2.99 5.96
C ASP A 63 11.88 3.19 7.39
N PHE A 64 11.10 2.23 7.88
CA PHE A 64 10.51 2.28 9.22
C PHE A 64 11.54 2.29 10.37
N SER A 65 12.81 1.99 10.10
CA SER A 65 13.87 2.07 11.12
C SER A 65 14.39 3.49 11.38
N LYS A 66 13.99 4.46 10.54
CA LYS A 66 14.46 5.85 10.57
C LYS A 66 13.31 6.85 10.66
N LEU A 67 12.21 6.48 11.31
CA LEU A 67 11.08 7.38 11.52
C LEU A 67 11.41 8.43 12.58
N GLU A 68 11.29 9.71 12.20
CA GLU A 68 11.42 10.85 13.10
C GLU A 68 10.07 11.55 13.31
N GLU A 69 9.32 11.74 12.21
CA GLU A 69 8.02 12.41 12.21
C GLU A 69 6.98 11.59 11.44
N ILE A 70 5.72 11.72 11.86
CA ILE A 70 4.57 11.09 11.19
C ILE A 70 3.45 12.11 11.00
N LEU A 71 2.76 12.01 9.85
CA LEU A 71 1.54 12.76 9.57
C LEU A 71 0.34 11.84 9.70
N VAL A 72 -0.55 12.15 10.65
CA VAL A 72 -1.83 11.44 10.79
C VAL A 72 -2.89 12.20 9.99
N ILE A 73 -3.41 11.58 8.94
CA ILE A 73 -4.49 12.13 8.13
C ILE A 73 -5.82 11.64 8.68
N LEU A 74 -6.59 12.55 9.24
CA LEU A 74 -7.88 12.27 9.85
C LEU A 74 -9.02 12.49 8.85
N ARG A 75 -10.08 11.68 8.97
CA ARG A 75 -11.30 11.90 8.19
C ARG A 75 -12.05 13.11 8.75
N PRO A 76 -12.80 13.85 7.90
CA PRO A 76 -13.71 14.88 8.37
C PRO A 76 -14.66 14.32 9.45
N GLY A 77 -14.82 15.06 10.54
CA GLY A 77 -15.65 14.64 11.68
C GLY A 77 -14.96 13.71 12.69
N PHE A 78 -13.67 13.41 12.52
CA PHE A 78 -12.90 12.79 13.60
C PHE A 78 -12.67 13.80 14.72
N ILE A 79 -13.24 13.52 15.89
CA ILE A 79 -13.01 14.28 17.12
C ILE A 79 -12.17 13.41 18.05
N PRO A 80 -10.88 13.73 18.27
CA PRO A 80 -10.04 12.95 19.17
C PRO A 80 -10.63 12.97 20.60
N GLY A 81 -10.88 11.79 21.16
CA GLY A 81 -11.34 11.63 22.55
C GLY A 81 -12.86 11.55 22.75
N GLU A 82 -13.66 11.70 21.68
CA GLU A 82 -15.10 11.43 21.74
C GLU A 82 -15.32 9.93 21.45
N GLN A 83 -16.00 9.22 22.38
CA GLN A 83 -16.29 7.80 22.18
C GLN A 83 -17.24 7.65 21.00
N ILE A 84 -16.83 6.85 20.01
CA ILE A 84 -17.75 6.33 19.00
C ILE A 84 -18.63 5.34 19.75
N ASN A 85 -19.82 5.78 20.15
CA ASN A 85 -20.86 4.86 20.61
C ASN A 85 -21.37 4.13 19.35
N ASP A 86 -21.10 2.84 19.28
CA ASP A 86 -21.69 1.92 18.30
C ASP A 86 -23.22 1.82 18.46
#